data_AF-A0A5B8UP90-F1
#
_entry.id   AF-A0A5B8UP90-F1
#
_cell.length_a   1.000
_cell.length_b   1.000
_cell.length_c   1.000
_cell.angle_alpha   90.00
_cell.angle_beta   90.00
_cell.angle_gamma   90.00
#
_symmetry.space_group_name_H-M   'P 1'
#
loop_
_entity.id
_entity.type
_entity.pdbx_description
1 polymer ?
#
loop_
_entity_poly.entity_id
_entity_poly.type
_entity_poly.pdbx_seq_one_letter_code
_entity_poly.pdbx_strand_id
1 'polypeptide(L)'
;MIFENQAASVNKQKAQNFSWDFLNTGTSVENFVFNYLDYILWLERADGFSEFEFTFRSSVEHYYPQNPISSDDKLEQDVLDEFGNLCLISRSKNSTLGRYMPEAKKDHYIRVKPDSLKQRLMMNEPRWGKEQIQHHTKLMINKFKDYKSQFHLLERTND
;
A
#
# COMPACT_ATOMS: atom_id res chain seq x y z
N MET A 1 23.26 7.15 -25.27
CA MET A 1 24.03 6.92 -24.03
C MET A 1 23.04 6.57 -22.93
N ILE A 2 22.99 5.30 -22.53
CA ILE A 2 22.29 4.88 -21.32
C ILE A 2 23.33 5.05 -20.19
N PHE A 3 22.98 5.80 -19.16
CA PHE A 3 23.85 5.99 -18.01
C PHE A 3 23.79 4.73 -17.15
N GLU A 4 24.83 3.90 -17.18
CA GLU A 4 24.97 2.79 -16.24
C GLU A 4 25.36 3.36 -14.88
N ASN A 5 24.42 3.32 -13.94
CA ASN A 5 24.67 3.75 -12.58
C ASN A 5 25.37 2.63 -11.81
N GLN A 6 26.65 2.80 -11.47
CA GLN A 6 27.40 1.91 -10.57
C GLN A 6 27.08 2.14 -9.08
N ALA A 7 25.86 2.59 -8.75
CA ALA A 7 25.49 2.92 -7.37
C ALA A 7 25.53 1.67 -6.47
N ALA A 8 26.67 1.47 -5.81
CA ALA A 8 26.71 0.68 -4.60
C ALA A 8 25.86 1.39 -3.54
N SER A 9 24.80 0.72 -3.08
CA SER A 9 23.98 1.23 -1.98
C SER A 9 24.89 1.56 -0.78
N VAL A 10 24.90 2.84 -0.39
CA VAL A 10 25.63 3.34 0.79
C VAL A 10 25.10 2.68 2.08
N ASN A 11 23.93 2.05 2.01
CA ASN A 11 23.30 1.31 3.10
C ASN A 11 23.67 -0.18 3.17
N LYS A 12 24.70 -0.66 2.45
CA LYS A 12 25.14 -2.07 2.50
C LYS A 12 25.39 -2.61 3.92
N GLN A 13 25.70 -1.73 4.88
CA GLN A 13 26.03 -2.12 6.27
C GLN A 13 24.85 -2.06 7.27
N LYS A 14 23.66 -1.57 6.89
CA LYS A 14 22.46 -1.54 7.76
C LYS A 14 21.52 -2.74 7.57
N ALA A 15 22.04 -3.86 7.09
CA ALA A 15 21.28 -5.09 6.88
C ALA A 15 21.00 -5.87 8.18
N GLN A 16 21.16 -5.26 9.36
CA GLN A 16 20.82 -5.90 10.63
C GLN A 16 19.47 -5.35 11.12
N ASN A 17 18.46 -6.23 11.08
CA ASN A 17 17.10 -6.04 11.57
C ASN A 17 16.36 -4.83 10.99
N PHE A 18 16.12 -4.86 9.67
CA PHE A 18 15.14 -3.96 9.05
C PHE A 18 13.74 -4.33 9.55
N SER A 19 13.24 -3.58 10.54
CA SER A 19 11.86 -3.69 10.97
C SER A 19 10.94 -3.04 9.94
N TRP A 20 9.78 -3.64 9.70
CA TRP A 20 8.72 -3.10 8.84
C TRP A 20 7.75 -2.20 9.61
N ASP A 21 7.99 -1.95 10.90
CA ASP A 21 7.09 -1.16 11.76
C ASP A 21 6.90 0.28 11.28
N PHE A 22 7.88 0.84 10.55
CA PHE A 22 7.76 2.17 9.94
C PHE A 22 6.63 2.27 8.91
N LEU A 23 6.10 1.15 8.42
CA LEU A 23 4.93 1.12 7.55
C LEU A 23 3.61 1.32 8.31
N ASN A 24 3.61 1.19 9.63
CA ASN A 24 2.42 1.28 10.47
C ASN A 24 2.33 2.64 11.17
N THR A 25 2.61 3.72 10.42
CA THR A 25 2.64 5.10 10.95
C THR A 25 1.55 5.99 10.32
N GLY A 26 0.47 5.39 9.83
CA GLY A 26 -0.68 6.10 9.27
C GLY A 26 -0.30 7.01 8.11
N THR A 27 -0.77 8.26 8.12
CA THR A 27 -0.50 9.24 7.06
C THR A 27 0.97 9.70 6.97
N SER A 28 1.84 9.28 7.90
CA SER A 28 3.26 9.60 7.87
C SER A 28 4.09 8.66 6.99
N VAL A 29 3.51 7.54 6.52
CA VAL A 29 4.19 6.64 5.58
C VAL A 29 4.45 7.37 4.26
N GLU A 30 5.69 7.31 3.76
CA GLU A 30 6.06 8.09 2.59
C GLU A 30 5.40 7.55 1.30
N ASN A 31 4.90 8.47 0.47
CA ASN A 31 4.20 8.14 -0.78
C ASN A 31 5.00 7.21 -1.72
N PHE A 32 6.33 7.28 -1.72
CA PHE A 32 7.15 6.42 -2.59
C PHE A 32 7.01 4.94 -2.22
N VAL A 33 6.75 4.62 -0.94
CA VAL A 33 6.56 3.25 -0.47
C VAL A 33 5.32 2.63 -1.13
N PHE A 34 4.22 3.39 -1.20
CA PHE A 34 3.00 2.94 -1.87
C PHE A 34 3.20 2.79 -3.38
N ASN A 35 3.85 3.77 -4.04
CA ASN A 35 4.17 3.66 -5.47
C ASN A 35 5.06 2.45 -5.77
N TYR A 36 6.02 2.16 -4.89
CA TYR A 36 6.89 1.00 -5.03
C TYR A 36 6.13 -0.32 -4.83
N LEU A 37 5.20 -0.38 -3.87
CA LEU A 37 4.30 -1.52 -3.73
C LEU A 37 3.43 -1.72 -4.97
N ASP A 38 2.80 -0.66 -5.48
CA ASP A 38 1.96 -0.74 -6.69
C ASP A 38 2.79 -1.20 -7.90
N TYR A 39 4.06 -0.83 -7.98
CA TYR A 39 5.00 -1.39 -8.97
C TYR A 39 5.21 -2.90 -8.82
N ILE A 40 5.42 -3.40 -7.61
CA ILE A 40 5.54 -4.85 -7.36
C ILE A 40 4.24 -5.55 -7.75
N LEU A 41 3.08 -5.03 -7.30
CA LEU A 41 1.77 -5.58 -7.63
C LEU A 41 1.49 -5.57 -9.14
N TRP A 42 1.96 -4.55 -9.85
CA TRP A 42 1.85 -4.45 -11.30
C TRP A 42 2.70 -5.52 -12.01
N LEU A 43 3.96 -5.73 -11.58
CA LEU A 43 4.81 -6.80 -12.10
C LEU A 43 4.19 -8.19 -11.90
N GLU A 44 3.55 -8.40 -10.75
CA GLU A 44 2.83 -9.64 -10.42
C GLU A 44 1.49 -9.79 -11.15
N ARG A 45 1.09 -8.80 -11.96
CA ARG A 45 -0.19 -8.76 -12.67
C ARG A 45 -1.40 -8.92 -11.72
N ALA A 46 -1.35 -8.24 -10.58
CA ALA A 46 -2.47 -8.19 -9.64
C ALA A 46 -3.76 -7.69 -10.31
N ASP A 47 -4.91 -7.92 -9.68
CA ASP A 47 -6.19 -7.48 -10.23
C ASP A 47 -6.17 -5.97 -10.59
N GLY A 48 -6.66 -5.64 -11.77
CA GLY A 48 -6.64 -4.29 -12.34
C GLY A 48 -5.30 -3.79 -12.89
N PHE A 49 -4.24 -4.62 -12.93
CA PHE A 49 -2.91 -4.19 -13.43
C PHE A 49 -2.95 -3.60 -14.85
N SER A 50 -3.79 -4.16 -15.73
CA SER A 50 -3.89 -3.73 -17.14
C SER A 50 -4.58 -2.38 -17.30
N GLU A 51 -5.39 -1.98 -16.32
CA GLU A 51 -6.09 -0.69 -16.31
C GLU A 51 -5.34 0.36 -15.46
N PHE A 52 -4.34 -0.06 -14.70
CA PHE A 52 -3.64 0.79 -13.75
C PHE A 52 -2.59 1.66 -14.46
N GLU A 53 -2.51 2.91 -14.03
CA GLU A 53 -1.55 3.88 -14.54
C GLU A 53 -0.87 4.59 -13.36
N PHE A 54 0.46 4.66 -13.43
CA PHE A 54 1.22 5.48 -12.49
C PHE A 54 0.92 6.95 -12.76
N THR A 55 0.32 7.59 -11.76
CA THR A 55 -0.03 9.01 -11.79
C THR A 55 0.43 9.66 -10.49
N PHE A 56 0.54 10.99 -10.47
CA PHE A 56 0.92 11.69 -9.26
C PHE A 56 -0.22 11.61 -8.23
N ARG A 57 -0.06 10.73 -7.25
CA ARG A 57 -0.89 10.59 -6.05
C ARG A 57 -0.07 11.01 -4.84
N SER A 58 -0.69 11.75 -3.92
CA SER A 58 0.05 12.36 -2.81
C SER A 58 -0.72 12.38 -1.49
N SER A 59 -1.84 11.66 -1.43
CA SER A 59 -2.67 11.59 -0.25
C SER A 59 -2.74 10.15 0.24
N VAL A 60 -2.24 9.90 1.44
CA VAL A 60 -2.50 8.65 2.14
C VAL A 60 -3.94 8.69 2.65
N GLU A 61 -4.69 7.65 2.35
CA GLU A 61 -6.06 7.44 2.78
C GLU A 61 -6.13 6.20 3.66
N HIS A 62 -6.92 6.31 4.72
CA HIS A 62 -7.29 5.20 5.59
C HIS A 62 -8.56 4.56 5.05
N TYR A 63 -8.50 3.32 4.57
CA TYR A 63 -9.68 2.68 3.98
C TYR A 63 -10.79 2.48 5.02
N TYR A 64 -10.47 1.90 6.17
CA TYR A 64 -11.28 2.05 7.39
C TYR A 64 -11.02 3.42 8.01
N PRO A 65 -12.07 4.25 8.25
CA PRO A 65 -11.89 5.64 8.65
C PRO A 65 -11.33 5.77 10.07
N GLN A 66 -10.46 6.75 10.29
CA GLN A 66 -10.00 7.12 11.64
C GLN A 66 -11.12 7.76 12.49
N ASN A 67 -12.03 8.47 11.83
CA ASN A 67 -13.16 9.18 12.44
C ASN A 67 -14.46 8.76 11.75
N PRO A 68 -14.99 7.55 12.03
CA PRO A 68 -16.27 7.09 11.49
C PRO A 68 -17.42 8.01 11.94
N ILE A 69 -18.53 7.95 11.21
CA ILE A 69 -19.74 8.74 11.53
C ILE A 69 -20.34 8.32 12.87
N SER A 70 -20.39 7.01 13.13
CA SER A 70 -20.78 6.44 14.42
C SER A 70 -19.55 6.22 15.28
N SER A 71 -19.59 6.62 16.55
CA SER A 71 -18.51 6.35 17.50
C SER A 71 -18.32 4.87 17.79
N ASP A 72 -19.38 4.08 17.71
CA ASP A 72 -19.37 2.65 18.04
C ASP A 72 -18.59 1.82 17.00
N ASP A 73 -18.38 2.38 15.81
CA ASP A 73 -17.62 1.76 14.72
C ASP A 73 -16.11 2.04 14.84
N LYS A 74 -15.65 2.75 15.87
CA LYS A 74 -14.25 3.15 16.00
C LYS A 74 -13.38 1.96 16.38
N LEU A 75 -12.31 1.75 15.61
CA LEU A 75 -11.24 0.81 15.93
C LEU A 75 -10.10 1.51 16.67
N GLU A 76 -9.22 0.71 17.28
CA GLU A 76 -8.00 1.20 17.91
C GLU A 76 -7.08 1.88 16.88
N GLN A 77 -6.43 2.97 17.28
CA GLN A 77 -5.61 3.80 16.39
C GLN A 77 -4.41 3.03 15.81
N ASP A 78 -3.82 2.13 16.60
CA ASP A 78 -2.71 1.27 16.19
C ASP A 78 -3.11 0.35 15.03
N VAL A 79 -4.32 -0.20 15.06
CA VAL A 79 -4.90 -0.99 13.97
C VAL A 79 -5.17 -0.12 12.75
N LEU A 80 -5.75 1.07 12.95
CA LEU A 80 -6.08 1.97 11.84
C LEU A 80 -4.85 2.43 11.07
N ASP A 81 -3.74 2.66 11.77
CA ASP A 81 -2.49 3.14 11.18
C ASP A 81 -1.62 2.03 10.59
N GLU A 82 -2.04 0.76 10.69
CA GLU A 82 -1.35 -0.33 10.02
C GLU A 82 -1.41 -0.19 8.50
N PHE A 83 -0.29 -0.52 7.85
CA PHE A 83 -0.12 -0.40 6.40
C PHE A 83 -1.20 -1.12 5.58
N GLY A 84 -1.75 -2.20 6.14
CA GLY A 84 -2.89 -2.91 5.60
C GLY A 84 -4.05 -1.98 5.28
N ASN A 85 -4.36 -1.04 6.16
CA ASN A 85 -5.48 -0.11 6.04
C ASN A 85 -5.20 1.12 5.16
N LEU A 86 -3.95 1.33 4.75
CA LEU A 86 -3.54 2.56 4.06
C LEU A 86 -3.49 2.35 2.55
N CYS A 87 -3.86 3.36 1.76
CA CYS A 87 -3.52 3.43 0.34
C CYS A 87 -3.22 4.84 -0.13
N LEU A 88 -2.52 4.92 -1.26
CA LEU A 88 -2.25 6.19 -1.92
C LEU A 88 -3.37 6.50 -2.91
N ILE A 89 -3.96 7.69 -2.77
CA ILE A 89 -5.01 8.19 -3.63
C ILE A 89 -4.76 9.65 -4.03
N SER A 90 -5.58 10.16 -4.95
CA SER A 90 -5.59 11.57 -5.32
C SER A 90 -6.19 12.44 -4.21
N ARG A 91 -5.65 13.65 -4.04
CA ARG A 91 -6.13 14.60 -3.02
C ARG A 91 -7.63 14.92 -3.15
N SER A 92 -8.12 15.04 -4.39
CA SER A 92 -9.53 15.32 -4.67
C SER A 92 -10.47 14.19 -4.24
N LYS A 93 -10.04 12.92 -4.35
CA LYS A 93 -10.82 11.79 -3.86
C LYS A 93 -10.77 11.66 -2.33
N ASN A 94 -9.64 12.02 -1.71
CA ASN A 94 -9.49 11.93 -0.25
C ASN A 94 -10.41 12.87 0.53
N SER A 95 -10.65 14.08 0.02
CA SER A 95 -11.50 15.07 0.70
C SER A 95 -12.98 14.66 0.83
N THR A 96 -13.42 13.67 0.06
CA THR A 96 -14.85 13.34 -0.08
C THR A 96 -15.28 12.22 0.88
N LEU A 97 -14.40 11.26 1.16
CA LEU A 97 -14.80 9.98 1.76
C LEU A 97 -14.10 9.61 3.06
N GLY A 98 -13.21 10.44 3.61
CA GLY A 98 -12.35 10.06 4.74
C GLY A 98 -13.07 9.53 6.00
N ARG A 99 -14.36 9.85 6.20
CA ARG A 99 -15.19 9.37 7.33
C ARG A 99 -16.10 8.19 7.01
N TYR A 100 -16.17 7.80 5.74
CA TYR A 100 -17.07 6.75 5.26
C TYR A 100 -16.49 5.37 5.59
N MET A 101 -17.39 4.42 5.84
CA MET A 101 -17.01 3.03 6.08
C MET A 101 -16.51 2.37 4.79
N PRO A 102 -15.69 1.29 4.89
CA PRO A 102 -15.12 0.61 3.73
C PRO A 102 -16.14 0.19 2.66
N GLU A 103 -17.32 -0.28 3.07
CA GLU A 103 -18.41 -0.65 2.16
C GLU A 103 -18.90 0.54 1.33
N ALA A 104 -19.17 1.68 1.97
CA ALA A 104 -19.58 2.90 1.28
C ALA A 104 -18.46 3.45 0.37
N LYS A 105 -17.19 3.32 0.78
CA LYS A 105 -16.05 3.66 -0.07
C LYS A 105 -15.97 2.74 -1.29
N LYS A 106 -16.17 1.43 -1.11
CA LYS A 106 -16.18 0.44 -2.20
C LYS A 106 -17.23 0.81 -3.25
N ASP A 107 -18.46 1.09 -2.82
CA ASP A 107 -19.56 1.50 -3.69
C ASP A 107 -19.27 2.79 -4.47
N HIS A 108 -18.50 3.71 -3.90
CA HIS A 108 -18.06 4.90 -4.60
C HIS A 108 -16.96 4.59 -5.62
N TYR A 109 -15.89 3.91 -5.20
CA TYR A 109 -14.71 3.68 -6.05
C TYR A 109 -14.96 2.70 -7.20
N ILE A 110 -15.97 1.84 -7.10
CA ILE A 110 -16.45 1.04 -8.25
C ILE A 110 -16.90 1.97 -9.40
N ARG A 111 -17.46 3.15 -9.10
CA ARG A 111 -17.96 4.10 -10.12
C ARG A 111 -16.89 5.05 -10.63
N VAL A 112 -15.90 5.42 -9.80
CA VAL A 112 -14.90 6.46 -10.13
C VAL A 112 -13.48 5.92 -10.35
N LYS A 113 -13.33 4.60 -10.43
CA LYS A 113 -12.08 3.83 -10.54
C LYS A 113 -11.16 3.99 -9.31
N PRO A 114 -10.59 2.90 -8.78
CA PRO A 114 -9.53 2.97 -7.77
C PRO A 114 -8.29 3.72 -8.28
N ASP A 115 -7.59 4.42 -7.39
CA ASP A 115 -6.38 5.19 -7.70
C ASP A 115 -5.08 4.37 -7.59
N SER A 116 -5.07 3.26 -6.85
CA SER A 116 -3.94 2.34 -6.69
C SER A 116 -4.34 0.87 -6.80
N LEU A 117 -3.38 0.00 -7.13
CA LEU A 117 -3.60 -1.46 -7.14
C LEU A 117 -3.84 -1.97 -5.72
N LYS A 118 -3.08 -1.45 -4.74
CA LYS A 118 -3.33 -1.75 -3.33
C LYS A 118 -4.78 -1.43 -2.93
N GLN A 119 -5.31 -0.26 -3.32
CA GLN A 119 -6.71 0.10 -3.06
C GLN A 119 -7.69 -0.91 -3.65
N ARG A 120 -7.47 -1.36 -4.88
CA ARG A 120 -8.31 -2.37 -5.53
C ARG A 120 -8.28 -3.69 -4.77
N LEU A 121 -7.12 -4.15 -4.32
CA LEU A 121 -7.02 -5.36 -3.50
C LEU A 121 -7.84 -5.25 -2.20
N MET A 122 -7.80 -4.10 -1.52
CA MET A 122 -8.61 -3.89 -0.31
C MET A 122 -10.12 -3.95 -0.60
N MET A 123 -10.54 -3.40 -1.75
CA MET A 123 -11.95 -3.42 -2.18
C MET A 123 -12.44 -4.82 -2.57
N ASN A 124 -11.56 -5.73 -2.95
CA ASN A 124 -11.93 -7.10 -3.32
C ASN A 124 -12.30 -7.96 -2.10
N GLU A 125 -11.91 -7.55 -0.90
CA GLU A 125 -12.37 -8.22 0.32
C GLU A 125 -13.88 -7.99 0.54
N PRO A 126 -14.62 -9.01 1.01
CA PRO A 126 -16.05 -8.89 1.27
C PRO A 126 -16.36 -8.05 2.51
N ARG A 127 -15.42 -7.96 3.45
CA ARG A 127 -15.50 -7.18 4.68
C ARG A 127 -14.15 -6.54 4.94
N TRP A 128 -14.14 -5.45 5.70
CA TRP A 128 -12.90 -4.78 6.05
C TRP A 128 -12.96 -4.30 7.50
N GLY A 129 -12.28 -5.01 8.38
CA GLY A 129 -12.10 -4.65 9.79
C GLY A 129 -10.72 -5.05 10.29
N LYS A 130 -10.54 -5.09 11.61
CA LYS A 130 -9.23 -5.35 12.25
C LYS A 130 -8.49 -6.57 11.69
N GLU A 131 -9.17 -7.69 11.54
CA GLU A 131 -8.56 -8.93 11.03
C GLU A 131 -8.07 -8.78 9.59
N GLN A 132 -8.86 -8.16 8.71
CA GLN A 132 -8.49 -7.95 7.31
C GLN A 132 -7.37 -6.93 7.18
N ILE A 133 -7.39 -5.86 7.98
CA ILE A 133 -6.31 -4.89 8.06
C ILE A 133 -5.00 -5.61 8.40
N GLN A 134 -4.98 -6.38 9.49
CA GLN A 134 -3.79 -7.10 9.96
C GLN A 134 -3.29 -8.15 8.96
N HIS A 135 -4.23 -8.87 8.35
CA HIS A 135 -3.91 -9.83 7.31
C HIS A 135 -3.27 -9.13 6.10
N HIS A 136 -3.88 -8.04 5.63
CA HIS A 136 -3.40 -7.28 4.49
C HIS A 136 -2.06 -6.60 4.75
N THR A 137 -1.81 -6.11 5.98
CA THR A 137 -0.50 -5.60 6.43
C THR A 137 0.59 -6.65 6.18
N LYS A 138 0.36 -7.88 6.64
CA LYS A 138 1.30 -8.99 6.45
C LYS A 138 1.49 -9.34 4.98
N LEU A 139 0.41 -9.40 4.20
CA LEU A 139 0.48 -9.68 2.77
C LEU A 139 1.35 -8.65 2.04
N MET A 140 1.13 -7.35 2.27
CA MET A 140 1.87 -6.29 1.57
C MET A 140 3.35 -6.24 1.99
N ILE A 141 3.65 -6.49 3.27
CA ILE A 141 5.03 -6.65 3.74
C ILE A 141 5.71 -7.83 3.03
N ASN A 142 5.01 -8.94 2.86
CA ASN A 142 5.56 -10.10 2.17
C ASN A 142 5.86 -9.81 0.69
N LYS A 143 5.02 -9.01 0.00
CA LYS A 143 5.32 -8.55 -1.38
C LYS A 143 6.68 -7.88 -1.49
N PHE A 144 7.04 -7.01 -0.55
CA PHE A 144 8.37 -6.39 -0.53
C PHE A 144 9.49 -7.39 -0.26
N LYS A 145 9.29 -8.33 0.68
CA LYS A 145 10.29 -9.35 1.04
C LYS A 145 10.56 -10.32 -0.10
N ASP A 146 9.51 -10.77 -0.77
CA ASP A 146 9.59 -11.74 -1.87
C ASP A 146 10.29 -11.11 -3.07
N TYR A 147 9.92 -9.88 -3.44
CA TYR A 147 10.57 -9.14 -4.52
C TYR A 147 12.06 -8.91 -4.24
N LYS A 148 12.41 -8.51 -3.01
CA LYS A 148 13.82 -8.34 -2.60
C LYS A 148 14.60 -9.64 -2.73
N SER A 149 14.00 -10.77 -2.35
CA SER A 149 14.66 -12.08 -2.42
C SER A 149 14.90 -12.53 -3.87
N GLN A 150 13.95 -12.29 -4.77
CA GLN A 150 14.11 -12.58 -6.20
C GLN A 150 15.26 -11.78 -6.84
N PHE A 151 15.41 -10.51 -6.46
CA PHE A 151 16.50 -9.67 -6.97
C PHE A 151 17.88 -10.21 -6.57
N HIS A 152 18.03 -10.70 -5.33
CA HIS A 152 19.29 -11.30 -4.86
C HIS A 152 19.61 -12.65 -5.52
N LEU A 153 18.60 -13.37 -6.02
CA LEU A 153 18.81 -14.63 -6.75
C LEU A 153 19.30 -14.37 -8.18
N LEU A 154 18.79 -13.33 -8.84
CA LEU A 154 19.20 -12.93 -10.20
C LEU A 154 20.64 -12.41 -10.25
N GLU A 155 21.12 -11.77 -9.17
CA GLU A 155 22.53 -11.35 -9.06
C GLU A 155 23.50 -12.53 -8.85
N ARG A 156 23.02 -13.70 -8.38
CA ARG A 156 23.86 -14.90 -8.14
C ARG A 156 23.96 -15.85 -9.32
N THR A 157 23.12 -15.69 -10.33
CA THR A 157 23.11 -16.53 -11.54
C THR A 157 23.90 -15.94 -12.71
N ASN A 158 24.53 -14.78 -12.50
CA ASN A 158 25.35 -14.08 -13.50
C ASN A 158 26.86 -14.18 -13.23
N ASP A 159 27.27 -15.04 -12.29
CA ASP A 159 28.65 -15.48 -12.04
C ASP A 159 28.82 -16.94 -12.50
#